data_AF-A0A7L5BRM3-F1
#
_entry.id   AF-A0A7L5BRM3-F1
#
_cell.length_a   1.000
_cell.length_b   1.000
_cell.length_c   1.000
_cell.angle_alpha   90.00
_cell.angle_beta   90.00
_cell.angle_gamma   90.00
#
_symmetry.space_group_name_H-M   'P 1'
#
loop_
_entity.id
_entity.type
_entity.pdbx_description
1 polymer ?
#
loop_
_entity_poly.entity_id
_entity_poly.type
_entity_poly.pdbx_seq_one_letter_code
_entity_poly.pdbx_strand_id
1 'polypeptide(L)'
;MDVLILNQSAAVGLSAQASPANGFDVRQREMIKAQMQGDVTQERQMDGRINRVGQIHPPLYTVPLQGLASSDRLAQLFNRKNRSLTAASTATRENESNIKDTLDLLNEVGQFVSREYLKNNPDIAVTLDIDPESDIETKYSEKLMGRMIALPSGMQRTIMGELDTAFQMRVALLDALGENPLRLREYDWRAQVKEVASLISGNAASARMSERPLALNKLTYKETIKPIDVLAVEDAVARGKGWMIDQTLGREMSVVERLESLAPSGQEIRFSDPIFDRVMNRSDELRSLGATEHPLEVAQGFWDNQWTRDAEKEIKGLEKMVLDAGHKLDFLLDIAPTLAPGAIVTVYPKLVSRLRDSTLFNAAVDYIDGTDHTDREIGVPAVITDVRFNEEKPLNLGEWSVRIAVPGEEHLIDMPMASVYAILREEHQATVEAKGVTKIWAFKSARLDDDGIGLARSIAPMWSQPLAQALEEAEAKGKSPISEMVMNVFTGSRSWEMAVPKTA
;
A
#
# COMPACT_ATOMS: atom_id res chain seq x y z
N MET A 1 4.67 -47.94 -34.44
CA MET A 1 4.57 -48.10 -32.97
C MET A 1 3.21 -47.57 -32.59
N ASP A 2 2.29 -48.45 -32.22
CA ASP A 2 0.90 -48.06 -31.98
C ASP A 2 0.63 -47.65 -30.53
N VAL A 3 1.38 -48.21 -29.57
CA VAL A 3 1.28 -47.89 -28.14
C VAL A 3 2.68 -47.78 -27.53
N LEU A 4 2.87 -46.78 -26.67
CA LEU A 4 4.09 -46.58 -25.90
C LEU A 4 3.74 -46.32 -24.44
N ILE A 5 4.25 -47.15 -23.54
CA ILE A 5 4.06 -46.98 -22.10
C ILE A 5 5.26 -46.22 -21.54
N LEU A 6 4.98 -45.11 -20.87
CA LEU A 6 5.98 -44.22 -20.29
C LEU A 6 5.81 -44.17 -18.78
N ASN A 7 6.92 -44.12 -18.08
CA ASN A 7 6.97 -43.79 -16.66
C ASN A 7 7.84 -42.52 -16.46
N GLN A 8 7.99 -42.09 -15.21
CA GLN A 8 8.76 -40.90 -14.84
C GLN A 8 10.19 -40.88 -15.46
N SER A 9 10.84 -42.04 -15.58
CA SER A 9 12.18 -42.19 -16.14
C SER A 9 12.26 -41.85 -17.64
N ALA A 10 11.14 -41.90 -18.35
CA ALA A 10 11.05 -41.59 -19.78
C ALA A 10 10.82 -40.09 -20.06
N ALA A 11 10.83 -39.24 -19.02
CA ALA A 11 10.73 -37.78 -19.14
C ALA A 11 11.95 -37.13 -19.81
N VAL A 12 13.04 -37.87 -20.09
CA VAL A 12 14.26 -37.36 -20.73
C VAL A 12 14.59 -38.17 -21.99
N GLY A 13 15.06 -37.50 -23.05
CA GLY A 13 15.63 -38.15 -24.24
C GLY A 13 14.65 -38.69 -25.29
N LEU A 14 13.37 -38.90 -24.98
CA LEU A 14 12.39 -39.38 -25.96
C LEU A 14 11.74 -38.23 -26.77
N SER A 15 11.44 -38.50 -28.04
CA SER A 15 10.74 -37.61 -28.99
C SER A 15 9.68 -38.45 -29.71
N ALA A 16 8.39 -38.21 -29.47
CA ALA A 16 7.28 -39.04 -29.94
C ALA A 16 6.18 -38.25 -30.67
N GLN A 17 6.45 -36.99 -31.06
CA GLN A 17 5.50 -36.16 -31.79
C GLN A 17 5.12 -36.73 -33.17
N ALA A 18 3.94 -36.34 -33.66
CA ALA A 18 3.49 -36.64 -35.01
C ALA A 18 4.27 -35.81 -36.04
N SER A 19 5.50 -36.23 -36.35
CA SER A 19 6.40 -35.54 -37.27
C SER A 19 7.06 -36.52 -38.23
N PRO A 20 7.20 -36.17 -39.53
CA PRO A 20 7.95 -36.98 -40.49
C PRO A 20 9.42 -37.20 -40.08
N ALA A 21 9.98 -36.29 -39.26
CA ALA A 21 11.34 -36.40 -38.73
C ALA A 21 11.48 -37.49 -37.66
N ASN A 22 10.38 -37.90 -37.02
CA ASN A 22 10.37 -38.92 -35.96
C ASN A 22 9.94 -40.31 -36.47
N GLY A 23 9.42 -40.40 -37.69
CA GLY A 23 9.02 -41.67 -38.31
C GLY A 23 7.95 -41.49 -39.39
N PHE A 24 7.63 -42.59 -40.08
CA PHE A 24 6.64 -42.61 -41.17
C PHE A 24 5.19 -42.49 -40.68
N ASP A 25 4.93 -42.86 -39.43
CA ASP A 25 3.61 -42.73 -38.82
C ASP A 25 3.41 -41.31 -38.31
N VAL A 26 2.53 -40.57 -38.96
CA VAL A 26 2.19 -39.17 -38.60
C VAL A 26 0.78 -39.02 -38.06
N ARG A 27 0.12 -40.11 -37.63
CA ARG A 27 -1.21 -40.03 -37.02
C ARG A 27 -1.19 -39.17 -35.74
N GLN A 28 -2.32 -38.53 -35.42
CA GLN A 28 -2.46 -37.74 -34.19
C GLN A 28 -2.06 -38.57 -32.97
N ARG A 29 -1.30 -37.97 -32.06
CA ARG A 29 -0.84 -38.63 -30.83
C ARG A 29 -1.76 -38.27 -29.67
N GLU A 30 -2.12 -39.29 -28.91
CA GLU A 30 -2.87 -39.15 -27.67
C GLU A 30 -2.02 -39.68 -26.51
N MET A 31 -1.90 -38.88 -25.46
CA MET A 31 -1.31 -39.30 -24.19
C MET A 31 -2.42 -39.52 -23.17
N ILE A 32 -2.63 -40.78 -22.80
CA ILE A 32 -3.53 -41.17 -21.73
C ILE A 32 -2.74 -41.18 -20.41
N LYS A 33 -3.05 -40.25 -19.52
CA LYS A 33 -2.35 -40.03 -18.26
C LYS A 33 -2.95 -40.87 -17.15
N ALA A 34 -2.52 -42.13 -17.03
CA ALA A 34 -3.03 -43.04 -15.99
C ALA A 34 -2.77 -42.54 -14.56
N GLN A 35 -1.66 -41.83 -14.34
CA GLN A 35 -1.32 -41.19 -13.07
C GLN A 35 -0.62 -39.86 -13.35
N MET A 36 -1.04 -38.81 -12.65
CA MET A 36 -0.39 -37.50 -12.72
C MET A 36 0.94 -37.52 -11.94
N GLN A 37 1.97 -36.84 -12.46
CA GLN A 37 3.22 -36.69 -11.74
C GLN A 37 3.05 -35.74 -10.54
N GLY A 38 3.72 -36.02 -9.43
CA GLY A 38 3.67 -35.16 -8.23
C GLY A 38 4.32 -33.78 -8.46
N ASP A 39 5.23 -33.70 -9.41
CA ASP A 39 5.91 -32.49 -9.88
C ASP A 39 5.40 -32.06 -11.26
N VAL A 40 4.86 -30.84 -11.32
CA VAL A 40 4.31 -30.26 -12.56
C VAL A 40 5.39 -30.02 -13.62
N THR A 41 6.65 -29.83 -13.21
CA THR A 41 7.78 -29.67 -14.14
C THR A 41 8.00 -30.94 -14.93
N GLN A 42 7.94 -32.09 -14.25
CA GLN A 42 8.07 -33.40 -14.89
C GLN A 42 6.87 -33.71 -15.76
N GLU A 43 5.66 -33.33 -15.32
CA GLU A 43 4.46 -33.42 -16.14
C GLU A 43 4.61 -32.64 -17.45
N ARG A 44 5.04 -31.37 -17.42
CA ARG A 44 5.28 -30.58 -18.64
C ARG A 44 6.36 -31.17 -19.53
N GLN A 45 7.41 -31.74 -18.93
CA GLN A 45 8.44 -32.45 -19.69
C GLN A 45 7.88 -33.68 -20.39
N MET A 46 6.94 -34.39 -19.75
CA MET A 46 6.27 -35.56 -20.30
C MET A 46 5.29 -35.15 -21.41
N ASP A 47 4.54 -34.07 -21.22
CA ASP A 47 3.67 -33.47 -22.24
C ASP A 47 4.46 -33.09 -23.49
N GLY A 48 5.64 -32.51 -23.29
CA GLY A 48 6.60 -32.18 -24.33
C GLY A 48 7.24 -33.38 -25.04
N ARG A 49 6.84 -34.63 -24.75
CA ARG A 49 7.26 -35.80 -25.57
C ARG A 49 6.47 -35.89 -26.87
N ILE A 50 5.19 -35.54 -26.84
CA ILE A 50 4.32 -35.55 -28.02
C ILE A 50 4.01 -34.13 -28.53
N ASN A 51 4.14 -33.11 -27.66
CA ASN A 51 4.01 -31.70 -28.04
C ASN A 51 5.38 -31.07 -28.31
N ARG A 52 5.82 -31.05 -29.57
CA ARG A 52 7.11 -30.48 -29.98
C ARG A 52 7.02 -29.72 -31.29
N VAL A 53 7.98 -28.82 -31.49
CA VAL A 53 8.17 -28.10 -32.76
C VAL A 53 8.34 -29.11 -33.89
N GLY A 54 7.61 -28.89 -35.00
CA GLY A 54 7.63 -29.75 -36.18
C GLY A 54 6.57 -30.86 -36.19
N GLN A 55 5.60 -30.84 -35.27
CA GLN A 55 4.41 -31.70 -35.33
C GLN A 55 3.42 -31.23 -36.39
N ILE A 56 2.78 -32.18 -37.08
CA ILE A 56 1.74 -31.92 -38.09
C ILE A 56 0.37 -31.77 -37.44
N HIS A 57 0.08 -32.60 -36.44
CA HIS A 57 -1.19 -32.57 -35.71
C HIS A 57 -0.96 -32.16 -34.26
N PRO A 58 -1.90 -31.41 -33.66
CA PRO A 58 -1.85 -31.11 -32.23
C PRO A 58 -2.07 -32.40 -31.42
N PRO A 59 -1.34 -32.59 -30.31
CA PRO A 59 -1.51 -33.74 -29.44
C PRO A 59 -2.83 -33.67 -28.66
N LEU A 60 -3.34 -34.85 -28.30
CA LEU A 60 -4.46 -35.00 -27.37
C LEU A 60 -3.94 -35.49 -26.01
N TYR A 61 -4.56 -35.00 -24.94
CA TYR A 61 -4.26 -35.40 -23.57
C TYR A 61 -5.55 -35.84 -22.89
N THR A 62 -5.57 -37.09 -22.43
CA THR A 62 -6.73 -37.67 -21.74
C THR A 62 -6.34 -38.07 -20.34
N VAL A 63 -7.00 -37.48 -19.33
CA VAL A 63 -6.82 -37.82 -17.92
C VAL A 63 -8.06 -38.57 -17.47
N PRO A 64 -8.01 -39.91 -17.31
CA PRO A 64 -9.13 -40.65 -16.74
C PRO A 64 -9.33 -40.28 -15.27
N LEU A 65 -10.49 -39.69 -14.96
CA LEU A 65 -10.91 -39.39 -13.59
C LEU A 65 -11.89 -40.46 -13.09
N GLN A 66 -11.78 -40.83 -11.82
CA GLN A 66 -12.58 -41.89 -11.21
C GLN A 66 -13.93 -41.39 -10.65
N GLY A 67 -14.14 -40.06 -10.62
CA GLY A 67 -15.32 -39.45 -9.99
C GLY A 67 -15.39 -39.68 -8.48
N LEU A 68 -14.24 -39.85 -7.83
CA LEU A 68 -14.09 -39.93 -6.38
C LEU A 68 -13.54 -38.60 -5.86
N ALA A 69 -13.88 -38.23 -4.63
CA ALA A 69 -13.38 -36.99 -4.03
C ALA A 69 -11.84 -36.93 -4.01
N SER A 70 -11.18 -38.07 -3.90
CA SER A 70 -9.72 -38.19 -3.96
C SER A 70 -9.15 -37.86 -5.35
N SER A 71 -9.80 -38.31 -6.44
CA SER A 71 -9.35 -37.99 -7.79
C SER A 71 -9.56 -36.51 -8.12
N ASP A 72 -10.69 -35.95 -7.70
CA ASP A 72 -11.04 -34.56 -7.97
C ASP A 72 -10.12 -33.62 -7.19
N ARG A 73 -9.80 -33.96 -5.93
CA ARG A 73 -8.80 -33.23 -5.14
C ARG A 73 -7.43 -33.23 -5.81
N LEU A 74 -6.98 -34.36 -6.37
CA LEU A 74 -5.69 -34.43 -7.06
C LEU A 74 -5.69 -33.57 -8.34
N ALA A 75 -6.77 -33.58 -9.11
CA ALA A 75 -6.94 -32.73 -10.29
C ALA A 75 -6.94 -31.23 -9.92
N GLN A 76 -7.61 -30.85 -8.83
CA GLN A 76 -7.59 -29.48 -8.33
C GLN A 76 -6.21 -29.03 -7.86
N LEU A 77 -5.49 -29.87 -7.12
CA LEU A 77 -4.12 -29.59 -6.68
C LEU A 77 -3.18 -29.43 -7.89
N PHE A 78 -3.36 -30.25 -8.91
CA PHE A 78 -2.63 -30.12 -10.17
C PHE A 78 -2.92 -28.79 -10.85
N ASN A 79 -4.20 -28.44 -11.05
CA ASN A 79 -4.62 -27.19 -11.66
C ASN A 79 -4.07 -25.97 -10.89
N ARG A 80 -4.11 -25.99 -9.55
CA ARG A 80 -3.54 -24.92 -8.72
C ARG A 80 -2.04 -24.74 -8.93
N LYS A 81 -1.27 -25.85 -8.93
CA LYS A 81 0.18 -25.79 -9.21
C LYS A 81 0.47 -25.34 -10.64
N ASN A 82 -0.31 -25.80 -11.63
CA ASN A 82 -0.15 -25.40 -13.03
C ASN A 82 -0.41 -23.90 -13.21
N ARG A 83 -1.46 -23.35 -12.58
CA ARG A 83 -1.72 -21.90 -12.57
C ARG A 83 -0.62 -21.11 -11.90
N SER A 84 -0.08 -21.59 -10.78
CA SER A 84 1.06 -20.95 -10.12
C SER A 84 2.30 -20.92 -11.02
N LEU A 85 2.55 -21.99 -11.76
CA LEU A 85 3.67 -22.08 -12.69
C LEU A 85 3.48 -21.15 -13.89
N THR A 86 2.26 -21.07 -14.46
CA THR A 86 2.00 -20.18 -15.59
C THR A 86 1.91 -18.73 -15.20
N ALA A 87 1.46 -18.39 -13.98
CA ALA A 87 1.47 -17.00 -13.49
C ALA A 87 2.88 -16.38 -13.54
N ALA A 88 3.93 -17.20 -13.37
CA ALA A 88 5.32 -16.74 -13.47
C ALA A 88 5.79 -16.52 -14.93
N SER A 89 5.15 -17.15 -15.93
CA SER A 89 5.57 -17.09 -17.34
C SER A 89 4.65 -16.26 -18.24
N THR A 90 3.37 -16.18 -17.90
CA THR A 90 2.29 -15.54 -18.67
C THR A 90 1.35 -14.91 -17.66
N ALA A 91 1.08 -13.61 -17.77
CA ALA A 91 0.21 -12.88 -16.85
C ALA A 91 -1.29 -13.28 -16.92
N THR A 92 -1.63 -14.43 -17.52
CA THR A 92 -2.99 -14.90 -17.76
C THR A 92 -3.29 -16.15 -16.93
N ARG A 93 -4.47 -16.19 -16.30
CA ARG A 93 -4.94 -17.33 -15.49
C ARG A 93 -5.50 -18.49 -16.32
N GLU A 94 -5.91 -18.22 -17.56
CA GLU A 94 -6.40 -19.23 -18.48
C GLU A 94 -5.23 -19.94 -19.17
N ASN A 95 -5.23 -21.28 -19.10
CA ASN A 95 -4.18 -22.11 -19.64
C ASN A 95 -4.84 -23.37 -20.21
N GLU A 96 -4.58 -23.68 -21.49
CA GLU A 96 -5.12 -24.84 -22.21
C GLU A 96 -4.77 -26.19 -21.54
N SER A 97 -3.73 -26.22 -20.70
CA SER A 97 -3.26 -27.43 -19.99
C SER A 97 -3.95 -27.68 -18.64
N ASN A 98 -4.93 -26.87 -18.23
CA ASN A 98 -5.75 -27.16 -17.07
C ASN A 98 -6.69 -28.35 -17.37
N ILE A 99 -6.89 -29.23 -16.38
CA ILE A 99 -7.91 -30.28 -16.46
C ILE A 99 -9.28 -29.60 -16.46
N LYS A 100 -10.03 -29.84 -17.53
CA LYS A 100 -11.42 -29.37 -17.72
C LYS A 100 -12.38 -30.16 -16.83
N ASP A 101 -13.56 -29.61 -16.60
CA ASP A 101 -14.67 -30.30 -15.90
C ASP A 101 -14.36 -30.73 -14.45
N THR A 102 -13.46 -30.02 -13.77
CA THR A 102 -13.21 -30.20 -12.33
C THR A 102 -13.61 -28.93 -11.58
N LEU A 103 -14.46 -29.06 -10.56
CA LEU A 103 -14.72 -27.97 -9.63
C LEU A 103 -13.44 -27.57 -8.92
N ASP A 104 -13.10 -26.28 -8.88
CA ASP A 104 -11.91 -25.78 -8.18
C ASP A 104 -12.29 -25.11 -6.86
N LEU A 105 -12.17 -25.84 -5.76
CA LEU A 105 -12.46 -25.33 -4.42
C LEU A 105 -11.23 -24.71 -3.74
N LEU A 106 -10.04 -24.82 -4.32
CA LEU A 106 -8.77 -24.38 -3.72
C LEU A 106 -8.48 -22.89 -3.94
N ASN A 107 -9.51 -22.09 -4.18
CA ASN A 107 -9.46 -20.63 -4.36
C ASN A 107 -10.35 -19.94 -3.30
N GLU A 108 -10.32 -18.61 -3.26
CA GLU A 108 -11.05 -17.81 -2.25
C GLU A 108 -12.57 -18.05 -2.27
N VAL A 109 -13.15 -18.18 -3.47
CA VAL A 109 -14.59 -18.47 -3.63
C VAL A 109 -14.91 -19.88 -3.11
N GLY A 110 -14.04 -20.84 -3.40
CA GLY A 110 -14.17 -22.22 -2.92
C GLY A 110 -14.07 -22.33 -1.40
N GLN A 111 -13.20 -21.54 -0.75
CA GLN A 111 -13.10 -21.47 0.72
C GLN A 111 -14.40 -20.97 1.34
N PHE A 112 -14.95 -19.90 0.77
CA PHE A 112 -16.22 -19.33 1.22
C PHE A 112 -17.35 -20.37 1.09
N VAL A 113 -17.50 -20.97 -0.09
CA VAL A 113 -18.54 -21.96 -0.36
C VAL A 113 -18.41 -23.21 0.53
N SER A 114 -17.18 -23.69 0.74
CA SER A 114 -16.93 -24.84 1.63
C SER A 114 -17.30 -24.53 3.09
N ARG A 115 -17.01 -23.31 3.56
CA ARG A 115 -17.39 -22.88 4.91
C ARG A 115 -18.90 -22.79 5.05
N GLU A 116 -19.58 -22.11 4.13
CA GLU A 116 -21.04 -21.98 4.15
C GLU A 116 -21.73 -23.33 4.07
N TYR A 117 -21.21 -24.25 3.26
CA TYR A 117 -21.68 -25.62 3.19
C TYR A 117 -21.61 -26.32 4.56
N LEU A 118 -20.47 -26.21 5.25
CA LEU A 118 -20.26 -26.83 6.56
C LEU A 118 -21.13 -26.20 7.65
N LYS A 119 -21.39 -24.89 7.59
CA LYS A 119 -22.34 -24.21 8.50
C LYS A 119 -23.77 -24.73 8.32
N ASN A 120 -24.18 -24.91 7.07
CA ASN A 120 -25.52 -25.38 6.75
C ASN A 120 -25.70 -26.90 6.97
N ASN A 121 -24.60 -27.65 7.07
CA ASN A 121 -24.58 -29.10 7.31
C ASN A 121 -23.73 -29.44 8.54
N PRO A 122 -24.21 -29.10 9.77
CA PRO A 122 -23.44 -29.27 10.99
C PRO A 122 -23.16 -30.75 11.34
N ASP A 123 -24.01 -31.66 10.89
CA ASP A 123 -23.82 -33.11 11.02
C ASP A 123 -22.59 -33.60 10.24
N ILE A 124 -22.41 -33.11 9.01
CA ILE A 124 -21.23 -33.38 8.19
C ILE A 124 -19.99 -32.74 8.81
N ALA A 125 -20.10 -31.50 9.30
CA ALA A 125 -19.02 -30.79 9.95
C ALA A 125 -18.50 -31.54 11.19
N VAL A 126 -19.40 -32.00 12.07
CA VAL A 126 -19.07 -32.81 13.25
C VAL A 126 -18.47 -34.15 12.83
N THR A 127 -19.05 -34.82 11.84
CA THR A 127 -18.56 -36.13 11.35
C THR A 127 -17.13 -36.03 10.81
N LEU A 128 -16.82 -34.93 10.14
CA LEU A 128 -15.50 -34.66 9.60
C LEU A 128 -14.57 -33.95 10.58
N ASP A 129 -15.02 -33.62 11.79
CA ASP A 129 -14.27 -32.87 12.81
C ASP A 129 -13.72 -31.53 12.25
N ILE A 130 -14.58 -30.79 11.54
CA ILE A 130 -14.27 -29.47 10.99
C ILE A 130 -15.16 -28.45 11.70
N ASP A 131 -14.57 -27.45 12.33
CA ASP A 131 -15.31 -26.37 13.00
C ASP A 131 -15.47 -25.17 12.05
N PRO A 132 -16.68 -24.92 11.49
CA PRO A 132 -16.91 -23.82 10.56
C PRO A 132 -17.01 -22.42 11.22
N GLU A 133 -17.10 -22.36 12.55
CA GLU A 133 -17.18 -21.12 13.34
C GLU A 133 -15.85 -20.69 13.94
N SER A 134 -14.79 -21.48 13.77
CA SER A 134 -13.46 -21.14 14.28
C SER A 134 -12.85 -19.95 13.51
N ASP A 135 -12.61 -18.84 14.23
CA ASP A 135 -11.92 -17.66 13.71
C ASP A 135 -10.43 -17.90 13.41
N ILE A 136 -9.87 -18.99 13.94
CA ILE A 136 -8.46 -19.39 13.74
C ILE A 136 -8.34 -20.28 12.49
N GLU A 137 -9.42 -20.95 12.10
CA GLU A 137 -9.41 -21.94 11.05
C GLU A 137 -9.45 -21.30 9.65
N THR A 138 -8.31 -21.35 8.96
CA THR A 138 -8.18 -20.97 7.56
C THR A 138 -7.78 -22.21 6.77
N LYS A 139 -8.54 -22.59 5.72
CA LYS A 139 -8.42 -23.80 4.83
C LYS A 139 -9.57 -24.82 4.95
N TYR A 140 -10.81 -24.34 4.91
CA TYR A 140 -12.02 -25.17 4.90
C TYR A 140 -12.06 -26.10 3.69
N SER A 141 -11.74 -25.62 2.49
CA SER A 141 -11.75 -26.44 1.26
C SER A 141 -10.78 -27.61 1.33
N GLU A 142 -9.53 -27.37 1.76
CA GLU A 142 -8.52 -28.42 1.86
C GLU A 142 -8.86 -29.48 2.90
N LYS A 143 -9.43 -29.06 4.04
CA LYS A 143 -9.87 -29.97 5.10
C LYS A 143 -11.10 -30.77 4.67
N LEU A 144 -12.11 -30.12 4.12
CA LEU A 144 -13.32 -30.75 3.61
C LEU A 144 -12.96 -31.83 2.59
N MET A 145 -12.24 -31.47 1.52
CA MET A 145 -11.82 -32.46 0.51
C MET A 145 -10.88 -33.53 1.05
N GLY A 146 -10.04 -33.19 2.04
CA GLY A 146 -9.11 -34.15 2.62
C GLY A 146 -9.77 -35.19 3.51
N ARG A 147 -10.79 -34.79 4.28
CA ARG A 147 -11.50 -35.66 5.21
C ARG A 147 -12.72 -36.33 4.57
N MET A 148 -13.27 -35.77 3.50
CA MET A 148 -14.37 -36.36 2.72
C MET A 148 -14.06 -37.77 2.20
N ILE A 149 -12.79 -38.13 2.03
CA ILE A 149 -12.35 -39.50 1.67
C ILE A 149 -12.84 -40.55 2.70
N ALA A 150 -13.02 -40.15 3.96
CA ALA A 150 -13.54 -41.03 5.02
C ALA A 150 -15.04 -41.32 4.90
N LEU A 151 -15.78 -40.58 4.06
CA LEU A 151 -17.21 -40.76 3.86
C LEU A 151 -17.51 -41.82 2.78
N PRO A 152 -18.69 -42.46 2.81
CA PRO A 152 -19.13 -43.34 1.73
C PRO A 152 -19.20 -42.61 0.38
N SER A 153 -18.83 -43.29 -0.71
CA SER A 153 -18.76 -42.71 -2.05
C SER A 153 -20.07 -42.07 -2.55
N GLY A 154 -21.22 -42.55 -2.09
CA GLY A 154 -22.52 -41.91 -2.34
C GLY A 154 -22.60 -40.51 -1.74
N MET A 155 -22.23 -40.33 -0.47
CA MET A 155 -22.18 -39.02 0.18
C MET A 155 -21.14 -38.11 -0.46
N GLN A 156 -19.97 -38.65 -0.82
CA GLN A 156 -18.94 -37.86 -1.50
C GLN A 156 -19.49 -37.19 -2.76
N ARG A 157 -20.22 -37.93 -3.61
CA ARG A 157 -20.83 -37.38 -4.83
C ARG A 157 -21.90 -36.33 -4.54
N THR A 158 -22.74 -36.57 -3.53
CA THR A 158 -23.78 -35.61 -3.13
C THR A 158 -23.15 -34.29 -2.68
N ILE A 159 -22.21 -34.35 -1.75
CA ILE A 159 -21.49 -33.17 -1.25
C ILE A 159 -20.81 -32.43 -2.41
N MET A 160 -20.18 -33.17 -3.32
CA MET A 160 -19.46 -32.57 -4.44
C MET A 160 -20.38 -31.86 -5.43
N GLY A 161 -21.56 -32.42 -5.72
CA GLY A 161 -22.56 -31.80 -6.59
C GLY A 161 -23.22 -30.57 -5.98
N GLU A 162 -23.46 -30.59 -4.66
CA GLU A 162 -23.99 -29.42 -3.94
C GLU A 162 -22.97 -28.28 -3.89
N LEU A 163 -21.70 -28.60 -3.63
CA LEU A 163 -20.60 -27.63 -3.66
C LEU A 163 -20.39 -27.04 -5.07
N ASP A 164 -20.50 -27.84 -6.13
CA ASP A 164 -20.40 -27.34 -7.50
C ASP A 164 -21.52 -26.33 -7.80
N THR A 165 -22.76 -26.68 -7.46
CA THR A 165 -23.91 -25.78 -7.64
C THR A 165 -23.73 -24.47 -6.87
N ALA A 166 -23.36 -24.56 -5.58
CA ALA A 166 -23.13 -23.39 -4.75
C ALA A 166 -21.97 -22.52 -5.25
N PHE A 167 -20.91 -23.15 -5.76
CA PHE A 167 -19.78 -22.45 -6.36
C PHE A 167 -20.17 -21.69 -7.62
N GLN A 168 -20.87 -22.33 -8.56
CA GLN A 168 -21.33 -21.67 -9.79
C GLN A 168 -22.25 -20.48 -9.48
N MET A 169 -23.18 -20.64 -8.52
CA MET A 169 -24.05 -19.55 -8.07
C MET A 169 -23.26 -18.39 -7.47
N ARG A 170 -22.26 -18.67 -6.64
CA ARG A 170 -21.43 -17.64 -6.01
C ARG A 170 -20.58 -16.89 -7.04
N VAL A 171 -20.01 -17.60 -8.02
CA VAL A 171 -19.26 -16.98 -9.13
C VAL A 171 -20.18 -16.07 -9.94
N ALA A 172 -21.37 -16.56 -10.33
CA ALA A 172 -22.33 -15.76 -11.09
C ALA A 172 -22.77 -14.48 -10.35
N LEU A 173 -22.97 -14.57 -9.03
CA LEU A 173 -23.27 -13.41 -8.19
C LEU A 173 -22.11 -12.40 -8.19
N LEU A 174 -20.88 -12.86 -7.97
CA LEU A 174 -19.70 -12.00 -7.95
C LEU A 174 -19.43 -11.38 -9.33
N ASP A 175 -19.72 -12.08 -10.42
CA ASP A 175 -19.67 -11.54 -11.77
C ASP A 175 -20.71 -10.42 -11.96
N ALA A 176 -21.95 -10.61 -11.48
CA ALA A 176 -23.00 -9.59 -11.58
C ALA A 176 -22.68 -8.33 -10.76
N LEU A 177 -21.97 -8.49 -9.63
CA LEU A 177 -21.49 -7.38 -8.79
C LEU A 177 -20.22 -6.72 -9.35
N GLY A 178 -19.56 -7.33 -10.34
CA GLY A 178 -18.26 -6.87 -10.83
C GLY A 178 -17.09 -7.11 -9.85
N GLU A 179 -17.29 -7.95 -8.83
CA GLU A 179 -16.34 -8.21 -7.75
C GLU A 179 -15.66 -9.59 -7.85
N ASN A 180 -15.78 -10.28 -8.99
CA ASN A 180 -15.23 -11.63 -9.15
C ASN A 180 -13.69 -11.66 -8.96
N PRO A 181 -13.17 -12.28 -7.88
CA PRO A 181 -11.73 -12.34 -7.62
C PRO A 181 -11.01 -13.39 -8.48
N LEU A 182 -11.76 -14.26 -9.17
CA LEU A 182 -11.22 -15.32 -10.02
C LEU A 182 -10.83 -14.80 -11.41
N ARG A 183 -11.51 -13.76 -11.89
CA ARG A 183 -11.14 -13.07 -13.12
C ARG A 183 -9.91 -12.20 -12.88
N LEU A 184 -8.98 -12.19 -13.84
CA LEU A 184 -8.02 -11.09 -13.90
C LEU A 184 -8.87 -9.83 -14.11
N ARG A 185 -8.68 -8.82 -13.26
CA ARG A 185 -9.29 -7.53 -13.48
C ARG A 185 -8.63 -6.90 -14.71
N GLU A 186 -9.13 -7.25 -15.89
CA GLU A 186 -8.84 -6.54 -17.12
C GLU A 186 -9.56 -5.21 -17.02
N TYR A 187 -8.87 -4.21 -16.48
CA TYR A 187 -9.37 -2.85 -16.54
C TYR A 187 -9.07 -2.29 -17.93
N ASP A 188 -10.12 -2.08 -18.72
CA ASP A 188 -10.03 -1.24 -19.92
C ASP A 188 -9.93 0.22 -19.49
N TRP A 189 -8.72 0.62 -19.10
CA TRP A 189 -8.38 1.98 -18.70
C TRP A 189 -8.50 3.01 -19.83
N ARG A 190 -8.86 2.58 -21.06
CA ARG A 190 -8.77 3.40 -22.28
C ARG A 190 -7.43 4.14 -22.36
N ALA A 191 -6.38 3.47 -21.91
CA ALA A 191 -5.06 4.07 -21.74
C ALA A 191 -4.50 4.44 -23.11
N GLN A 192 -4.04 5.68 -23.24
CA GLN A 192 -3.27 6.10 -24.40
C GLN A 192 -1.84 5.61 -24.21
N VAL A 193 -1.42 4.70 -25.10
CA VAL A 193 -0.06 4.19 -25.15
C VAL A 193 0.79 5.18 -25.95
N LYS A 194 1.77 5.81 -25.30
CA LYS A 194 2.78 6.62 -25.97
C LYS A 194 4.13 5.90 -25.84
N GLU A 195 4.67 5.46 -26.97
CA GLU A 195 6.02 4.90 -27.01
C GLU A 195 7.03 6.00 -26.67
N VAL A 196 7.82 5.80 -25.61
CA VAL A 196 8.77 6.80 -25.10
C VAL A 196 10.17 6.57 -25.67
N ALA A 197 10.60 5.32 -25.76
CA ALA A 197 11.92 4.98 -26.28
C ALA A 197 12.00 3.50 -26.70
N SER A 198 12.71 3.23 -27.80
CA SER A 198 13.14 1.87 -28.17
C SER A 198 14.41 1.53 -27.37
N LEU A 199 14.29 0.61 -26.41
CA LEU A 199 15.40 0.14 -25.58
C LEU A 199 16.35 -0.78 -26.37
N ILE A 200 15.82 -1.55 -27.32
CA ILE A 200 16.58 -2.43 -28.22
C ILE A 200 16.00 -2.31 -29.61
N SER A 201 16.84 -1.96 -30.59
CA SER A 201 16.45 -1.88 -32.00
C SER A 201 16.18 -3.26 -32.58
N GLY A 202 15.10 -3.39 -33.35
CA GLY A 202 14.69 -4.63 -33.98
C GLY A 202 13.80 -4.39 -35.19
N ASN A 203 13.45 -5.46 -35.90
CA ASN A 203 12.56 -5.40 -37.05
C ASN A 203 11.11 -5.62 -36.59
N ALA A 204 10.31 -4.56 -36.59
CA ALA A 204 8.90 -4.60 -36.21
C ALA A 204 8.06 -5.60 -37.04
N ALA A 205 8.48 -5.88 -38.28
CA ALA A 205 7.80 -6.81 -39.19
C ALA A 205 8.26 -8.28 -39.03
N SER A 206 9.21 -8.59 -38.15
CA SER A 206 9.64 -9.99 -37.97
C SER A 206 8.53 -10.82 -37.30
N ALA A 207 8.38 -12.05 -37.79
CA ALA A 207 7.51 -13.06 -37.18
C ALA A 207 8.09 -13.63 -35.87
N ARG A 208 9.41 -13.47 -35.66
CA ARG A 208 10.10 -13.95 -34.47
C ARG A 208 10.12 -12.87 -33.39
N MET A 209 9.57 -13.20 -32.22
CA MET A 209 9.44 -12.27 -31.09
C MET A 209 10.79 -11.71 -30.62
N SER A 210 11.87 -12.50 -30.71
CA SER A 210 13.23 -12.10 -30.34
C SER A 210 13.88 -11.08 -31.28
N GLU A 211 13.33 -10.89 -32.48
CA GLU A 211 13.85 -9.98 -33.50
C GLU A 211 13.04 -8.68 -33.58
N ARG A 212 11.99 -8.54 -32.76
CA ARG A 212 11.17 -7.32 -32.66
C ARG A 212 11.82 -6.30 -31.73
N PRO A 213 11.60 -4.99 -31.96
CA PRO A 213 12.12 -3.96 -31.07
C PRO A 213 11.48 -4.06 -29.69
N LEU A 214 12.28 -3.80 -28.66
CA LEU A 214 11.81 -3.69 -27.28
C LEU A 214 11.53 -2.22 -26.98
N ALA A 215 10.25 -1.87 -26.84
CA ALA A 215 9.81 -0.50 -26.59
C ALA A 215 9.44 -0.29 -25.12
N LEU A 216 9.85 0.86 -24.56
CA LEU A 216 9.35 1.39 -23.31
C LEU A 216 8.10 2.23 -23.60
N ASN A 217 6.95 1.77 -23.12
CA ASN A 217 5.68 2.45 -23.31
C ASN A 217 5.30 3.23 -22.04
N LYS A 218 4.98 4.51 -22.18
CA LYS A 218 4.28 5.28 -21.14
C LYS A 218 2.78 5.18 -21.40
N LEU A 219 2.06 4.69 -20.40
CA LEU A 219 0.61 4.56 -20.42
C LEU A 219 0.01 5.76 -19.69
N THR A 220 -0.91 6.47 -20.34
CA THR A 220 -1.68 7.54 -19.70
C THR A 220 -3.14 7.14 -19.70
N TYR A 221 -3.79 7.12 -18.55
CA TYR A 221 -5.20 6.75 -18.43
C TYR A 221 -5.96 7.73 -17.55
N LYS A 222 -7.29 7.73 -17.68
CA LYS A 222 -8.18 8.54 -16.84
C LYS A 222 -8.74 7.65 -15.74
N GLU A 223 -8.35 7.93 -14.51
CA GLU A 223 -8.90 7.29 -13.33
C GLU A 223 -9.98 8.18 -12.72
N THR A 224 -11.11 7.58 -12.31
CA THR A 224 -12.13 8.30 -11.54
C THR A 224 -11.88 8.01 -10.07
N ILE A 225 -11.23 8.93 -9.39
CA ILE A 225 -10.96 8.84 -7.97
C ILE A 225 -12.19 9.38 -7.23
N LYS A 226 -12.68 8.63 -6.23
CA LYS A 226 -13.70 9.14 -5.32
C LYS A 226 -12.95 9.86 -4.19
N PRO A 227 -12.97 11.21 -4.14
CA PRO A 227 -12.23 11.94 -3.11
C PRO A 227 -12.82 11.65 -1.73
N ILE A 228 -11.98 11.79 -0.70
CA ILE A 228 -12.40 11.74 0.69
C ILE A 228 -13.47 12.81 0.93
N ASP A 229 -14.57 12.41 1.58
CA ASP A 229 -15.66 13.33 1.91
C ASP A 229 -15.23 14.28 3.03
N VAL A 230 -15.79 15.50 3.03
CA VAL A 230 -15.51 16.53 4.04
C VAL A 230 -15.85 16.02 5.44
N LEU A 231 -16.99 15.33 5.58
CA LEU A 231 -17.39 14.71 6.85
C LEU A 231 -16.37 13.67 7.33
N ALA A 232 -15.79 12.88 6.40
CA ALA A 232 -14.77 11.91 6.75
C ALA A 232 -13.45 12.57 7.20
N VAL A 233 -13.11 13.74 6.64
CA VAL A 233 -11.98 14.57 7.09
C VAL A 233 -12.27 15.17 8.47
N GLU A 234 -13.46 15.71 8.70
CA GLU A 234 -13.88 16.26 10.00
C GLU A 234 -13.85 15.19 11.09
N ASP A 235 -14.38 14.01 10.81
CA ASP A 235 -14.33 12.87 11.72
C ASP A 235 -12.88 12.45 12.01
N ALA A 236 -12.00 12.50 11.00
CA ALA A 236 -10.57 12.21 11.18
C ALA A 236 -9.88 13.24 12.07
N VAL A 237 -10.16 14.54 11.86
CA VAL A 237 -9.66 15.62 12.71
C VAL A 237 -10.18 15.51 14.13
N ALA A 238 -11.47 15.23 14.32
CA ALA A 238 -12.09 15.05 15.63
C ALA A 238 -11.45 13.88 16.39
N ARG A 239 -11.22 12.75 15.70
CA ARG A 239 -10.45 11.62 16.28
C ARG A 239 -9.04 12.03 16.65
N GLY A 240 -8.34 12.77 15.78
CA GLY A 240 -7.01 13.31 16.04
C GLY A 240 -6.96 14.17 17.29
N LYS A 241 -7.89 15.13 17.44
CA LYS A 241 -8.03 15.95 18.65
C LYS A 241 -8.30 15.10 19.90
N GLY A 242 -9.07 14.04 19.77
CA GLY A 242 -9.31 13.08 20.86
C GLY A 242 -8.01 12.46 21.40
N TRP A 243 -7.02 12.18 20.54
CA TRP A 243 -5.70 11.69 20.96
C TRP A 243 -4.83 12.75 21.63
N MET A 244 -5.10 14.03 21.34
CA MET A 244 -4.40 15.16 21.95
C MET A 244 -4.86 15.44 23.39
N ILE A 245 -5.93 14.81 23.85
CA ILE A 245 -6.39 14.89 25.25
C ILE A 245 -5.41 14.14 26.16
N ASP A 246 -4.85 14.86 27.12
CA ASP A 246 -4.07 14.26 28.19
C ASP A 246 -5.00 13.50 29.14
N GLN A 247 -4.73 12.20 29.33
CA GLN A 247 -5.59 11.33 30.13
C GLN A 247 -5.57 11.66 31.63
N THR A 248 -4.52 12.33 32.11
CA THR A 248 -4.32 12.69 33.51
C THR A 248 -5.01 14.02 33.84
N LEU A 249 -4.87 15.00 32.96
CA LEU A 249 -5.39 16.36 33.13
C LEU A 249 -6.80 16.52 32.55
N GLY A 250 -7.26 15.60 31.70
CA GLY A 250 -8.59 15.62 31.08
C GLY A 250 -8.81 16.82 30.17
N ARG A 251 -7.74 17.43 29.65
CA ARG A 251 -7.78 18.58 28.73
C ARG A 251 -6.94 18.31 27.49
N GLU A 252 -7.27 18.99 26.40
CA GLU A 252 -6.46 19.00 25.19
C GLU A 252 -5.08 19.61 25.51
N MET A 253 -4.02 18.89 25.15
CA MET A 253 -2.64 19.36 25.21
C MET A 253 -2.06 19.41 23.82
N SER A 254 -1.58 20.58 23.42
CA SER A 254 -0.90 20.77 22.14
C SER A 254 0.43 20.00 22.07
N VAL A 255 0.96 19.77 20.85
CA VAL A 255 2.28 19.17 20.67
C VAL A 255 3.36 20.03 21.34
N VAL A 256 3.19 21.35 21.32
CA VAL A 256 4.08 22.30 22.01
C VAL A 256 4.08 22.03 23.51
N GLU A 257 2.92 22.01 24.16
CA GLU A 257 2.82 21.75 25.61
C GLU A 257 3.39 20.36 25.99
N ARG A 258 3.20 19.34 25.14
CA ARG A 258 3.77 18.00 25.35
C ARG A 258 5.29 17.97 25.18
N LEU A 259 5.84 18.74 24.24
CA LEU A 259 7.30 18.85 24.10
C LEU A 259 7.90 19.70 25.22
N GLU A 260 7.23 20.76 25.67
CA GLU A 260 7.68 21.58 26.80
C GLU A 260 7.71 20.79 28.12
N SER A 261 6.80 19.83 28.32
CA SER A 261 6.85 18.95 29.50
C SER A 261 8.06 18.01 29.49
N LEU A 262 8.49 17.57 28.30
CA LEU A 262 9.63 16.68 28.10
C LEU A 262 10.97 17.45 27.99
N ALA A 263 10.93 18.70 27.51
CA ALA A 263 12.06 19.58 27.27
C ALA A 263 11.78 20.97 27.86
N PRO A 264 11.77 21.11 29.21
CA PRO A 264 11.43 22.35 29.88
C PRO A 264 12.38 23.51 29.55
N SER A 265 13.60 23.21 29.11
CA SER A 265 14.56 24.24 28.69
C SER A 265 14.28 24.77 27.28
N GLY A 266 13.37 24.14 26.54
CA GLY A 266 12.91 24.58 25.22
C GLY A 266 14.06 24.71 24.22
N GLN A 267 14.22 25.91 23.65
CA GLN A 267 15.28 26.19 22.67
C GLN A 267 16.69 26.30 23.28
N GLU A 268 16.81 26.45 24.61
CA GLU A 268 18.10 26.27 25.29
C GLU A 268 18.28 24.77 25.54
N ILE A 269 18.84 24.05 24.57
CA ILE A 269 18.99 22.60 24.68
C ILE A 269 19.86 22.23 25.89
N ARG A 270 19.24 21.56 26.86
CA ARG A 270 19.92 20.99 28.03
C ARG A 270 19.76 19.48 28.03
N PHE A 271 20.88 18.76 27.96
CA PHE A 271 20.87 17.28 28.02
C PHE A 271 20.44 16.72 29.39
N SER A 272 20.23 17.61 30.38
CA SER A 272 19.57 17.26 31.63
C SER A 272 18.07 16.99 31.48
N ASP A 273 17.44 17.46 30.41
CA ASP A 273 15.98 17.38 30.22
C ASP A 273 15.49 15.94 29.98
N PRO A 274 14.25 15.60 30.41
CA PRO A 274 13.69 14.25 30.27
C PRO A 274 13.70 13.69 28.86
N ILE A 275 13.50 14.54 27.84
CA ILE A 275 13.53 14.17 26.42
C ILE A 275 14.82 13.45 25.99
N PHE A 276 15.92 13.72 26.69
CA PHE A 276 17.24 13.14 26.42
C PHE A 276 17.56 11.92 27.28
N ASP A 277 16.68 11.48 28.18
CA ASP A 277 16.96 10.39 29.11
C ASP A 277 17.40 9.10 28.43
N ARG A 278 16.77 8.75 27.31
CA ARG A 278 17.18 7.58 26.53
C ARG A 278 18.54 7.76 25.87
N VAL A 279 18.82 8.95 25.33
CA VAL A 279 20.11 9.29 24.69
C VAL A 279 21.24 9.28 25.71
N MET A 280 20.97 9.66 26.95
CA MET A 280 21.92 9.72 28.05
C MET A 280 21.96 8.43 28.90
N ASN A 281 21.25 7.37 28.49
CA ASN A 281 21.08 6.10 29.22
C ASN A 281 20.52 6.23 30.65
N ARG A 282 19.72 7.26 30.91
CA ARG A 282 19.07 7.53 32.21
C ARG A 282 17.68 6.90 32.36
N SER A 283 17.10 6.41 31.27
CA SER A 283 15.80 5.72 31.31
C SER A 283 15.86 4.42 32.12
N ASP A 284 14.83 4.13 32.90
CA ASP A 284 14.77 2.93 33.76
C ASP A 284 14.89 1.62 32.97
N GLU A 285 14.34 1.57 31.74
CA GLU A 285 14.50 0.43 30.82
C GLU A 285 15.98 0.13 30.56
N LEU A 286 16.77 1.12 30.15
CA LEU A 286 18.19 0.95 29.84
C LEU A 286 19.04 0.67 31.09
N ARG A 287 18.70 1.28 32.23
CA ARG A 287 19.34 0.96 33.51
C ARG A 287 19.13 -0.50 33.89
N SER A 288 17.94 -1.05 33.67
CA SER A 288 17.64 -2.47 33.92
C SER A 288 18.43 -3.42 33.01
N LEU A 289 18.86 -2.96 31.83
CA LEU A 289 19.70 -3.69 30.88
C LEU A 289 21.20 -3.50 31.14
N GLY A 290 21.59 -2.79 32.21
CA GLY A 290 22.98 -2.60 32.62
C GLY A 290 23.72 -1.49 31.85
N ALA A 291 23.00 -0.58 31.18
CA ALA A 291 23.62 0.56 30.52
C ALA A 291 24.20 1.55 31.54
N THR A 292 25.39 2.09 31.24
CA THR A 292 26.01 3.16 32.05
C THR A 292 25.60 4.52 31.53
N GLU A 293 25.24 5.42 32.44
CA GLU A 293 24.87 6.80 32.12
C GLU A 293 26.01 7.56 31.46
N HIS A 294 25.65 8.38 30.47
CA HIS A 294 26.61 9.26 29.82
C HIS A 294 26.83 10.55 30.64
N PRO A 295 28.07 11.06 30.71
CA PRO A 295 28.37 12.26 31.50
C PRO A 295 27.74 13.52 30.87
N LEU A 296 26.84 14.16 31.62
CA LEU A 296 26.09 15.35 31.18
C LEU A 296 27.00 16.53 30.82
N GLU A 297 28.05 16.77 31.62
CA GLU A 297 28.99 17.89 31.39
C GLU A 297 29.72 17.76 30.05
N VAL A 298 30.05 16.53 29.64
CA VAL A 298 30.72 16.26 28.37
C VAL A 298 29.74 16.47 27.21
N ALA A 299 28.49 16.00 27.34
CA ALA A 299 27.46 16.20 26.33
C ALA A 299 27.11 17.68 26.15
N GLN A 300 26.89 18.40 27.25
CA GLN A 300 26.57 19.83 27.22
C GLN A 300 27.76 20.65 26.68
N GLY A 301 28.97 20.39 27.18
CA GLY A 301 30.17 21.08 26.71
C GLY A 301 30.48 20.84 25.23
N PHE A 302 30.13 19.66 24.71
CA PHE A 302 30.21 19.38 23.27
C PHE A 302 29.18 20.19 22.48
N TRP A 303 27.91 20.17 22.91
CA TRP A 303 26.82 20.89 22.26
C TRP A 303 27.05 22.40 22.20
N ASP A 304 27.50 23.00 23.31
CA ASP A 304 27.75 24.44 23.38
C ASP A 304 28.88 24.89 22.43
N ASN A 305 29.84 24.00 22.15
CA ASN A 305 31.02 24.28 21.30
C ASN A 305 30.91 23.71 19.88
N GLN A 306 29.77 23.13 19.50
CA GLN A 306 29.58 22.39 18.24
C GLN A 306 29.95 23.20 16.98
N TRP A 307 29.78 24.53 17.02
CA TRP A 307 30.00 25.45 15.90
C TRP A 307 31.45 25.92 15.71
N THR A 308 32.34 25.59 16.64
CA THR A 308 33.75 26.05 16.63
C THR A 308 34.73 24.98 16.13
N ARG A 309 34.24 23.76 15.88
CA ARG A 309 35.05 22.62 15.45
C ARG A 309 34.77 22.32 13.98
N ASP A 310 35.78 22.47 13.13
CA ASP A 310 35.79 22.20 11.68
C ASP A 310 35.56 20.71 11.28
N ALA A 311 34.95 19.88 12.13
CA ALA A 311 35.19 18.44 12.08
C ALA A 311 33.93 17.57 12.05
N GLU A 312 33.10 17.67 11.00
CA GLU A 312 32.20 16.57 10.64
C GLU A 312 32.94 15.26 10.26
N LYS A 313 34.27 15.30 10.13
CA LYS A 313 35.07 14.15 9.70
C LYS A 313 35.54 13.22 10.83
N GLU A 314 35.40 13.57 12.10
CA GLU A 314 35.88 12.74 13.23
C GLU A 314 34.89 12.50 14.39
N ILE A 315 33.62 12.91 14.28
CA ILE A 315 32.61 12.72 15.33
C ILE A 315 32.23 11.24 15.46
N LYS A 316 32.42 10.63 16.65
CA LYS A 316 32.10 9.21 16.92
C LYS A 316 31.40 9.03 18.26
N GLY A 317 30.59 7.97 18.36
CA GLY A 317 29.96 7.56 19.61
C GLY A 317 29.00 8.62 20.18
N LEU A 318 29.23 9.01 21.44
CA LEU A 318 28.37 9.93 22.19
C LEU A 318 28.21 11.29 21.51
N GLU A 319 29.28 11.86 20.98
CA GLU A 319 29.24 13.19 20.33
C GLU A 319 28.27 13.21 19.14
N LYS A 320 28.23 12.12 18.34
CA LYS A 320 27.30 11.98 17.21
C LYS A 320 25.85 11.86 17.69
N MET A 321 25.64 11.13 18.79
CA MET A 321 24.31 10.95 19.38
C MET A 321 23.76 12.26 19.97
N VAL A 322 24.60 13.02 20.68
CA VAL A 322 24.27 14.33 21.26
C VAL A 322 23.92 15.33 20.16
N LEU A 323 24.73 15.40 19.10
CA LEU A 323 24.49 16.28 17.96
C LEU A 323 23.17 15.94 17.26
N ASP A 324 22.95 14.67 16.93
CA ASP A 324 21.72 14.22 16.26
C ASP A 324 20.47 14.43 17.12
N ALA A 325 20.57 14.17 18.44
CA ALA A 325 19.48 14.36 19.37
C ALA A 325 19.09 15.83 19.55
N GLY A 326 20.07 16.73 19.69
CA GLY A 326 19.81 18.16 19.80
C GLY A 326 19.20 18.74 18.52
N HIS A 327 19.73 18.39 17.35
CA HIS A 327 19.14 18.81 16.06
C HIS A 327 17.70 18.31 15.87
N LYS A 328 17.40 17.08 16.32
CA LYS A 328 16.03 16.55 16.31
C LYS A 328 15.11 17.33 17.24
N LEU A 329 15.57 17.73 18.43
CA LEU A 329 14.77 18.54 19.34
C LEU A 329 14.50 19.93 18.75
N ASP A 330 15.53 20.60 18.21
CA ASP A 330 15.38 21.89 17.53
C ASP A 330 14.36 21.80 16.38
N PHE A 331 14.48 20.76 15.56
CA PHE A 331 13.52 20.47 14.49
C PHE A 331 12.10 20.29 15.04
N LEU A 332 11.90 19.47 16.08
CA LEU A 332 10.58 19.23 16.66
C LEU A 332 9.97 20.50 17.26
N LEU A 333 10.75 21.29 17.98
CA LEU A 333 10.28 22.55 18.58
C LEU A 333 9.88 23.58 17.52
N ASP A 334 10.58 23.61 16.38
CA ASP A 334 10.27 24.52 15.28
C ASP A 334 8.95 24.17 14.58
N ILE A 335 8.69 22.88 14.37
CA ILE A 335 7.50 22.43 13.64
C ILE A 335 6.28 22.24 14.54
N ALA A 336 6.46 22.01 15.84
CA ALA A 336 5.39 21.71 16.78
C ALA A 336 4.20 22.70 16.75
N PRO A 337 4.40 24.02 16.60
CA PRO A 337 3.28 24.96 16.48
C PRO A 337 2.38 24.71 15.26
N THR A 338 2.91 24.06 14.22
CA THR A 338 2.18 23.72 12.99
C THR A 338 1.53 22.34 13.05
N LEU A 339 1.95 21.48 13.98
CA LEU A 339 1.46 20.11 14.13
C LEU A 339 0.21 20.08 15.04
N ALA A 340 -0.94 20.45 14.48
CA ALA A 340 -2.21 20.34 15.19
C ALA A 340 -3.30 19.71 14.31
N PRO A 341 -4.10 18.76 14.81
CA PRO A 341 -5.27 18.28 14.10
C PRO A 341 -6.23 19.44 13.73
N GLY A 342 -6.51 19.59 12.44
CA GLY A 342 -7.26 20.69 11.85
C GLY A 342 -6.41 21.83 11.30
N ALA A 343 -5.08 21.81 11.51
CA ALA A 343 -4.19 22.81 10.91
C ALA A 343 -4.09 22.61 9.39
N ILE A 344 -4.16 23.72 8.66
CA ILE A 344 -3.93 23.74 7.22
C ILE A 344 -2.45 24.04 6.97
N VAL A 345 -1.79 23.16 6.23
CA VAL A 345 -0.36 23.24 5.94
C VAL A 345 -0.10 23.10 4.44
N THR A 346 0.95 23.77 3.95
CA THR A 346 1.47 23.56 2.60
C THR A 346 2.57 22.51 2.68
N VAL A 347 2.39 21.39 1.99
CA VAL A 347 3.36 20.29 1.98
C VAL A 347 4.00 20.20 0.60
N TYR A 348 5.33 20.29 0.56
CA TYR A 348 6.07 20.19 -0.68
C TYR A 348 6.31 18.71 -1.05
N PRO A 349 6.13 18.30 -2.32
CA PRO A 349 6.36 16.93 -2.78
C PRO A 349 7.78 16.42 -2.64
N LYS A 350 8.76 17.31 -2.38
CA LYS A 350 10.11 16.88 -1.99
C LYS A 350 10.12 16.23 -0.59
N LEU A 351 9.31 16.74 0.33
CA LEU A 351 9.23 16.25 1.71
C LEU A 351 8.37 14.99 1.82
N VAL A 352 7.31 14.91 1.01
CA VAL A 352 6.41 13.76 0.93
C VAL A 352 6.27 13.35 -0.52
N SER A 353 7.08 12.38 -0.96
CA SER A 353 7.18 11.96 -2.36
C SER A 353 5.85 11.48 -2.95
N ARG A 354 4.97 10.88 -2.13
CA ARG A 354 3.61 10.46 -2.52
C ARG A 354 2.75 11.60 -3.05
N LEU A 355 3.03 12.85 -2.69
CA LEU A 355 2.28 14.00 -3.21
C LEU A 355 2.53 14.25 -4.70
N ARG A 356 3.63 13.74 -5.27
CA ARG A 356 3.90 13.85 -6.72
C ARG A 356 2.87 13.09 -7.56
N ASP A 357 2.27 12.06 -6.97
CA ASP A 357 1.23 11.26 -7.62
C ASP A 357 -0.18 11.77 -7.28
N SER A 358 -0.29 12.81 -6.44
CA SER A 358 -1.60 13.35 -6.05
C SER A 358 -2.30 14.03 -7.24
N THR A 359 -3.61 13.86 -7.29
CA THR A 359 -4.53 14.50 -8.23
C THR A 359 -4.33 16.02 -8.27
N LEU A 360 -4.20 16.64 -7.10
CA LEU A 360 -4.03 18.08 -6.96
C LEU A 360 -2.69 18.56 -7.50
N PHE A 361 -1.59 17.85 -7.21
CA PHE A 361 -0.28 18.19 -7.75
C PHE A 361 -0.26 18.07 -9.27
N ASN A 362 -0.81 16.98 -9.82
CA ASN A 362 -0.88 16.77 -11.27
C ASN A 362 -1.74 17.83 -11.95
N ALA A 363 -2.89 18.19 -11.36
CA ALA A 363 -3.74 19.27 -11.87
C ALA A 363 -3.05 20.65 -11.80
N ALA A 364 -2.27 20.91 -10.75
CA ALA A 364 -1.50 22.13 -10.61
C ALA A 364 -0.38 22.20 -11.66
N VAL A 365 0.32 21.10 -11.90
CA VAL A 365 1.34 20.99 -12.96
C VAL A 365 0.72 21.24 -14.34
N ASP A 366 -0.40 20.56 -14.66
CA ASP A 366 -1.10 20.71 -15.95
C ASP A 366 -1.64 22.15 -16.17
N TYR A 367 -2.07 22.84 -15.10
CA TYR A 367 -2.51 24.24 -15.16
C TYR A 367 -1.35 25.22 -15.40
N ILE A 368 -0.18 24.93 -14.86
CA ILE A 368 1.03 25.74 -14.99
C ILE A 368 1.73 25.48 -16.34
N ASP A 369 1.46 24.33 -16.97
CA ASP A 369 1.99 23.93 -18.27
C ASP A 369 1.46 24.87 -19.38
N GLY A 370 2.30 25.86 -19.66
CA GLY A 370 1.99 27.13 -20.33
C GLY A 370 3.01 28.22 -19.97
N THR A 371 3.73 28.02 -18.86
CA THR A 371 4.89 28.82 -18.44
C THR A 371 6.04 27.91 -17.97
N ASP A 372 7.25 28.21 -18.42
CA ASP A 372 8.49 27.42 -18.19
C ASP A 372 8.85 27.36 -16.69
N HIS A 373 8.80 26.18 -16.04
CA HIS A 373 8.93 26.04 -14.56
C HIS A 373 9.93 24.95 -14.14
N THR A 374 11.16 25.00 -14.64
CA THR A 374 12.23 24.08 -14.22
C THR A 374 12.74 24.29 -12.78
N ASP A 375 12.27 25.29 -12.03
CA ASP A 375 12.85 25.65 -10.71
C ASP A 375 11.83 26.04 -9.61
N ARG A 376 10.52 25.83 -9.79
CA ARG A 376 9.51 26.24 -8.78
C ARG A 376 8.89 25.04 -8.06
N GLU A 377 9.16 24.94 -6.76
CA GLU A 377 8.55 23.93 -5.88
C GLU A 377 7.06 24.25 -5.66
N ILE A 378 6.18 23.54 -6.36
CA ILE A 378 4.73 23.64 -6.14
C ILE A 378 4.40 23.00 -4.79
N GLY A 379 3.83 23.78 -3.87
CA GLY A 379 3.31 23.31 -2.59
C GLY A 379 1.89 22.76 -2.72
N VAL A 380 1.60 21.64 -2.06
CA VAL A 380 0.27 21.03 -2.04
C VAL A 380 -0.42 21.39 -0.71
N PRO A 381 -1.59 22.05 -0.72
CA PRO A 381 -2.32 22.33 0.52
C PRO A 381 -2.90 21.03 1.10
N ALA A 382 -2.78 20.86 2.41
CA ALA A 382 -3.27 19.70 3.12
C ALA A 382 -3.77 20.06 4.53
N VAL A 383 -4.68 19.26 5.07
CA VAL A 383 -5.17 19.39 6.46
C VAL A 383 -4.54 18.31 7.31
N ILE A 384 -3.89 18.67 8.41
CA ILE A 384 -3.41 17.69 9.39
C ILE A 384 -4.62 17.08 10.08
N THR A 385 -4.77 15.77 10.00
CA THR A 385 -5.91 15.04 10.60
C THR A 385 -5.54 14.41 11.92
N ASP A 386 -4.30 13.96 12.06
CA ASP A 386 -3.85 13.17 13.21
C ASP A 386 -2.37 13.41 13.46
N VAL A 387 -1.99 13.53 14.73
CA VAL A 387 -0.59 13.68 15.18
C VAL A 387 -0.42 12.80 16.41
N ARG A 388 0.42 11.79 16.29
CA ARG A 388 0.73 10.85 17.38
C ARG A 388 2.22 10.59 17.43
N PHE A 389 2.75 10.44 18.62
CA PHE A 389 4.14 10.00 18.82
C PHE A 389 4.25 9.30 20.18
N ASN A 390 5.33 8.54 20.35
CA ASN A 390 5.65 7.92 21.62
C ASN A 390 6.39 8.91 22.53
N GLU A 391 5.76 9.31 23.64
CA GLU A 391 6.32 10.25 24.61
C GLU A 391 7.55 9.70 25.37
N GLU A 392 7.73 8.37 25.43
CA GLU A 392 8.96 7.76 25.96
C GLU A 392 10.14 7.82 24.98
N LYS A 393 9.83 7.99 23.68
CA LYS A 393 10.80 8.03 22.59
C LYS A 393 10.52 9.18 21.60
N PRO A 394 10.38 10.42 22.09
CA PRO A 394 9.95 11.56 21.27
C PRO A 394 10.97 11.90 20.17
N LEU A 395 12.26 11.64 20.40
CA LEU A 395 13.32 11.85 19.41
C LEU A 395 13.41 10.71 18.36
N ASN A 396 12.64 9.64 18.51
CA ASN A 396 12.51 8.62 17.47
C ASN A 396 11.45 9.04 16.45
N LEU A 397 11.86 9.82 15.44
CA LEU A 397 10.97 10.33 14.39
C LEU A 397 10.26 9.25 13.56
N GLY A 398 10.70 7.99 13.62
CA GLY A 398 9.99 6.86 13.00
C GLY A 398 8.73 6.42 13.78
N GLU A 399 8.63 6.79 15.06
CA GLU A 399 7.44 6.53 15.90
C GLU A 399 6.44 7.69 15.86
N TRP A 400 6.70 8.72 15.06
CA TRP A 400 5.75 9.79 14.78
C TRP A 400 4.81 9.39 13.64
N SER A 401 3.51 9.46 13.89
CA SER A 401 2.43 9.27 12.93
C SER A 401 1.72 10.60 12.74
N VAL A 402 2.06 11.31 11.67
CA VAL A 402 1.37 12.53 11.23
C VAL A 402 0.62 12.20 9.95
N ARG A 403 -0.69 12.40 9.94
CA ARG A 403 -1.55 12.12 8.77
C ARG A 403 -2.15 13.39 8.20
N ILE A 404 -2.10 13.52 6.90
CA ILE A 404 -2.65 14.66 6.18
C ILE A 404 -3.77 14.22 5.23
N ALA A 405 -4.84 15.02 5.17
CA ALA A 405 -5.85 14.93 4.12
C ALA A 405 -5.47 15.90 3.01
N VAL A 406 -5.32 15.37 1.80
CA VAL A 406 -5.07 16.17 0.60
C VAL A 406 -6.35 16.22 -0.22
N PRO A 407 -6.81 17.41 -0.65
CA PRO A 407 -8.00 17.52 -1.48
C PRO A 407 -7.85 16.72 -2.79
N GLY A 408 -8.91 16.01 -3.17
CA GLY A 408 -8.93 15.18 -4.38
C GLY A 408 -8.47 13.74 -4.18
N GLU A 409 -7.81 13.44 -3.05
CA GLU A 409 -7.35 12.09 -2.73
C GLU A 409 -8.43 11.25 -2.05
N GLU A 410 -8.45 9.95 -2.33
CA GLU A 410 -9.37 9.00 -1.70
C GLU A 410 -8.93 8.66 -0.25
N HIS A 411 -7.63 8.75 0.03
CA HIS A 411 -7.03 8.26 1.28
C HIS A 411 -6.21 9.36 1.97
N LEU A 412 -6.13 9.27 3.30
CA LEU A 412 -5.18 10.07 4.08
C LEU A 412 -3.75 9.65 3.75
N ILE A 413 -2.84 10.63 3.69
CA ILE A 413 -1.43 10.40 3.39
C ILE A 413 -0.63 10.53 4.68
N ASP A 414 0.22 9.53 4.95
CA ASP A 414 1.18 9.62 6.06
C ASP A 414 2.34 10.53 5.69
N MET A 415 2.71 11.41 6.62
CA MET A 415 3.92 12.23 6.55
C MET A 415 5.04 11.53 7.35
N PRO A 416 6.03 10.92 6.68
CA PRO A 416 7.12 10.21 7.35
C PRO A 416 8.11 11.20 7.96
N MET A 417 7.93 11.52 9.25
CA MET A 417 8.73 12.53 9.96
C MET A 417 10.25 12.28 9.90
N ALA A 418 10.68 11.02 9.90
CA ALA A 418 12.10 10.68 9.75
C ALA A 418 12.68 11.09 8.38
N SER A 419 11.93 10.88 7.30
CA SER A 419 12.33 11.27 5.94
C SER A 419 12.31 12.78 5.76
N VAL A 420 11.27 13.43 6.30
CA VAL A 420 11.15 14.89 6.33
C VAL A 420 12.36 15.52 7.02
N TYR A 421 12.73 15.05 8.21
CA TYR A 421 13.89 15.54 8.94
C TYR A 421 15.19 15.33 8.17
N ALA A 422 15.38 14.16 7.54
CA ALA A 422 16.59 13.88 6.79
C ALA A 422 16.80 14.87 5.63
N ILE A 423 15.73 15.18 4.89
CA ILE A 423 15.76 16.12 3.76
C ILE A 423 16.03 17.54 4.26
N LEU A 424 15.30 17.99 5.28
CA LEU A 424 15.48 19.34 5.83
C LEU A 424 16.84 19.51 6.51
N ARG A 425 17.43 18.44 7.05
CA ARG A 425 18.77 18.46 7.63
C ARG A 425 19.84 18.72 6.57
N GLU A 426 19.73 18.06 5.41
CA GLU A 426 20.64 18.27 4.29
C GLU A 426 20.55 19.73 3.77
N GLU A 427 19.33 20.27 3.65
CA GLU A 427 19.12 21.67 3.29
C GLU A 427 19.64 22.65 4.34
N HIS A 428 19.43 22.34 5.62
CA HIS A 428 19.91 23.15 6.74
C HIS A 428 21.43 23.21 6.73
N GLN A 429 22.10 22.07 6.57
CA GLN A 429 23.55 21.96 6.49
C GLN A 429 24.11 22.78 5.30
N ALA A 430 23.52 22.63 4.11
CA ALA A 430 23.90 23.42 2.94
C ALA A 430 23.69 24.93 3.15
N THR A 431 22.63 25.33 3.87
CA THR A 431 22.32 26.74 4.15
C THR A 431 23.28 27.35 5.17
N VAL A 432 23.63 26.60 6.22
CA VAL A 432 24.63 26.97 7.22
C VAL A 432 25.98 27.20 6.55
N GLU A 433 26.42 26.26 5.69
CA GLU A 433 27.69 26.35 4.96
C GLU A 433 27.72 27.55 4.00
N ALA A 434 26.60 27.87 3.35
CA ALA A 434 26.53 28.93 2.36
C ALA A 434 26.34 30.35 2.93
N LYS A 435 25.61 30.49 4.05
CA LYS A 435 25.15 31.81 4.56
C LYS A 435 25.61 32.16 5.97
N GLY A 436 26.22 31.23 6.71
CA GLY A 436 26.67 31.48 8.08
C GLY A 436 25.53 31.81 9.07
N VAL A 437 24.28 31.46 8.73
CA VAL A 437 23.09 31.68 9.56
C VAL A 437 22.79 30.41 10.36
N THR A 438 22.76 30.51 11.69
CA THR A 438 22.71 29.37 12.63
C THR A 438 21.31 28.84 12.98
N LYS A 439 20.23 29.40 12.43
CA LYS A 439 18.88 28.90 12.71
C LYS A 439 17.95 29.21 11.56
N ILE A 440 17.59 28.19 10.77
CA ILE A 440 16.24 27.96 10.25
C ILE A 440 16.14 26.45 9.94
N TRP A 441 15.58 25.66 10.83
CA TRP A 441 14.69 24.58 10.38
C TRP A 441 13.42 25.33 9.97
N ALA A 442 12.89 25.10 8.79
CA ALA A 442 11.59 25.67 8.46
C ALA A 442 10.80 24.58 7.79
N PHE A 443 9.87 24.00 8.55
CA PHE A 443 8.54 24.06 7.99
C PHE A 443 8.18 25.53 7.98
N LYS A 444 8.09 26.13 6.80
CA LYS A 444 7.33 27.36 6.70
C LYS A 444 5.93 26.97 7.16
N SER A 445 5.58 27.26 8.42
CA SER A 445 4.18 27.42 8.83
C SER A 445 3.52 28.17 7.68
N ALA A 446 2.36 27.73 7.23
CA ALA A 446 1.74 28.26 6.03
C ALA A 446 1.48 29.79 6.18
N ARG A 447 2.50 30.62 5.97
CA ARG A 447 2.46 31.53 4.84
C ARG A 447 2.38 30.62 3.65
N LEU A 448 1.15 30.16 3.40
CA LEU A 448 0.53 30.29 2.10
C LEU A 448 1.26 31.46 1.41
N ASP A 449 2.29 31.11 0.66
CA ASP A 449 2.90 32.02 -0.28
C ASP A 449 1.77 32.55 -1.16
N ASP A 450 1.89 33.79 -1.64
CA ASP A 450 0.82 34.43 -2.43
C ASP A 450 0.32 33.52 -3.58
N ASP A 451 1.16 32.59 -4.05
CA ASP A 451 0.88 31.56 -5.05
C ASP A 451 0.06 30.36 -4.52
N GLY A 452 0.30 29.91 -3.28
CA GLY A 452 -0.49 28.86 -2.62
C GLY A 452 -1.92 29.33 -2.28
N ILE A 453 -2.09 30.61 -1.91
CA ILE A 453 -3.42 31.24 -1.77
C ILE A 453 -4.09 31.33 -3.13
N GLY A 454 -3.35 31.75 -4.17
CA GLY A 454 -3.88 31.84 -5.53
C GLY A 454 -4.42 30.51 -6.06
N LEU A 455 -3.71 29.41 -5.82
CA LEU A 455 -4.12 28.07 -6.20
C LEU A 455 -5.26 27.53 -5.32
N ALA A 456 -5.21 27.75 -4.00
CA ALA A 456 -6.32 27.41 -3.11
C ALA A 456 -7.59 28.22 -3.46
N ARG A 457 -7.46 29.48 -3.87
CA ARG A 457 -8.56 30.38 -4.26
C ARG A 457 -9.16 30.04 -5.61
N SER A 458 -8.36 29.59 -6.57
CA SER A 458 -8.88 29.17 -7.87
C SER A 458 -9.61 27.82 -7.79
N ILE A 459 -9.20 26.95 -6.86
CA ILE A 459 -9.73 25.59 -6.77
C ILE A 459 -10.78 25.41 -5.65
N ALA A 460 -10.73 26.15 -4.55
CA ALA A 460 -11.72 26.04 -3.44
C ALA A 460 -13.19 26.29 -3.84
N PRO A 461 -13.53 27.25 -4.73
CA PRO A 461 -14.90 27.43 -5.21
C PRO A 461 -15.41 26.23 -6.02
N MET A 462 -14.50 25.42 -6.57
CA MET A 462 -14.83 24.19 -7.30
C MET A 462 -15.00 22.98 -6.37
N TRP A 463 -14.71 23.14 -5.06
CA TRP A 463 -14.67 22.06 -4.08
C TRP A 463 -15.74 22.18 -2.98
N SER A 464 -15.99 23.37 -2.43
CA SER A 464 -16.94 23.58 -1.32
C SER A 464 -17.11 25.08 -1.02
N GLN A 465 -18.35 25.58 -1.01
CA GLN A 465 -18.65 26.97 -0.61
C GLN A 465 -18.14 27.33 0.80
N PRO A 466 -18.31 26.47 1.82
CA PRO A 466 -17.76 26.71 3.16
C PRO A 466 -16.24 26.87 3.21
N LEU A 467 -15.48 26.09 2.44
CA LEU A 467 -14.01 26.16 2.40
C LEU A 467 -13.55 27.47 1.73
N ALA A 468 -14.22 27.88 0.66
CA ALA A 468 -13.97 29.15 -0.01
C ALA A 468 -14.23 30.35 0.93
N GLN A 469 -15.32 30.32 1.70
CA GLN A 469 -15.62 31.38 2.69
C GLN A 469 -14.61 31.41 3.84
N ALA A 470 -14.19 30.25 4.36
CA ALA A 470 -13.20 30.19 5.43
C ALA A 470 -11.83 30.77 5.01
N LEU A 471 -11.44 30.57 3.75
CA LEU A 471 -10.22 31.15 3.16
C LEU A 471 -10.35 32.67 2.96
N GLU A 472 -11.50 33.17 2.49
CA GLU A 472 -11.75 34.61 2.32
C GLU A 472 -11.81 35.37 3.68
N GLU A 473 -12.39 34.77 4.71
CA GLU A 473 -12.50 35.41 6.04
C GLU A 473 -11.16 35.47 6.80
N ALA A 474 -10.27 34.50 6.56
CA ALA A 474 -8.91 34.50 7.12
C ALA A 474 -8.06 35.65 6.54
N GLU A 475 -8.24 35.95 5.26
CA GLU A 475 -7.58 37.05 4.55
C GLU A 475 -8.11 38.42 5.01
N ALA A 476 -9.43 38.57 5.13
CA ALA A 476 -10.07 39.83 5.52
C ALA A 476 -9.68 40.33 6.93
N LYS A 477 -9.21 39.44 7.81
CA LYS A 477 -8.83 39.79 9.19
C LYS A 477 -7.34 40.05 9.39
N GLY A 478 -6.47 39.83 8.40
CA GLY A 478 -5.03 40.07 8.51
C GLY A 478 -4.35 39.38 9.72
N LYS A 479 -4.92 38.26 10.20
CA LYS A 479 -4.50 37.56 11.42
C LYS A 479 -3.97 36.16 11.09
N SER A 480 -2.82 35.83 11.64
CA SER A 480 -2.40 34.46 11.95
C SER A 480 -2.75 34.16 13.42
N PRO A 481 -3.18 32.95 13.83
CA PRO A 481 -3.74 31.82 13.10
C PRO A 481 -5.22 31.55 13.48
N ILE A 482 -5.83 30.64 12.71
CA ILE A 482 -7.21 30.14 12.78
C ILE A 482 -7.45 29.22 14.01
N SER A 483 -6.94 29.58 15.20
CA SER A 483 -7.20 28.80 16.43
C SER A 483 -8.54 29.16 17.09
N GLU A 484 -9.00 30.41 16.96
CA GLU A 484 -10.25 30.86 17.62
C GLU A 484 -11.51 30.74 16.76
N MET A 485 -11.40 30.65 15.43
CA MET A 485 -12.60 30.74 14.55
C MET A 485 -13.30 29.40 14.31
N VAL A 486 -12.57 28.29 14.31
CA VAL A 486 -13.19 26.96 14.16
C VAL A 486 -14.01 26.59 15.40
N MET A 487 -13.68 27.12 16.59
CA MET A 487 -14.48 26.86 17.80
C MET A 487 -15.81 27.63 17.84
N ASN A 488 -15.90 28.81 17.22
CA ASN A 488 -17.12 29.62 17.23
C ASN A 488 -18.11 29.32 16.08
N VAL A 489 -17.66 28.67 15.00
CA VAL A 489 -18.60 28.15 13.98
C VAL A 489 -19.27 26.86 14.45
N PHE A 490 -18.60 26.08 15.30
CA PHE A 490 -19.08 24.74 15.71
C PHE A 490 -19.68 24.67 17.13
N THR A 491 -19.68 25.75 17.93
CA THR A 491 -20.38 25.77 19.22
C THR A 491 -21.16 27.08 19.46
N GLY A 492 -22.46 27.10 19.16
CA GLY A 492 -23.31 28.25 19.48
C GLY A 492 -24.69 28.25 18.85
N SER A 493 -25.64 27.54 19.46
CA SER A 493 -27.07 27.75 19.20
C SER A 493 -27.46 29.22 19.42
N ARG A 494 -28.00 29.90 18.41
CA ARG A 494 -28.96 31.02 18.59
C ARG A 494 -29.75 31.32 17.32
N SER A 495 -31.07 31.13 17.47
CA SER A 495 -32.17 31.63 16.67
C SER A 495 -32.07 33.12 16.32
N TRP A 496 -32.40 33.50 15.09
CA TRP A 496 -32.95 34.82 14.76
C TRP A 496 -34.08 34.68 13.73
N GLU A 497 -35.27 35.14 14.13
CA GLU A 497 -36.45 35.36 13.28
C GLU A 497 -36.24 36.54 12.31
N MET A 498 -36.93 36.44 11.17
CA MET A 498 -37.49 37.50 10.30
C MET A 498 -36.59 38.66 9.83
N ALA A 499 -36.53 38.83 8.50
CA ALA A 499 -37.19 39.96 7.84
C ALA A 499 -37.33 39.73 6.33
N VAL A 500 -38.57 39.69 5.86
CA VAL A 500 -38.93 39.86 4.44
C VAL A 500 -38.77 41.34 4.08
N PRO A 501 -38.14 41.68 2.94
CA PRO A 501 -38.47 42.91 2.23
C PRO A 501 -39.31 42.58 0.99
N LYS A 502 -40.52 43.15 0.99
CA LYS A 502 -41.38 43.27 -0.19
C LYS A 502 -40.71 44.16 -1.26
N THR A 503 -40.90 43.76 -2.51
CA THR A 503 -41.16 44.57 -3.73
C THR A 503 -40.21 45.72 -4.07
N ALA A 504 -39.63 45.64 -5.27
CA ALA A 504 -40.17 46.32 -6.46
C ALA A 504 -39.94 45.43 -7.69
#